data_AF-A0A9E5FG45-F1
#
_entry.id   AF-A0A9E5FG45-F1
#
_cell.length_a   1.000
_cell.length_b   1.000
_cell.length_c   1.000
_cell.angle_alpha   90.00
_cell.angle_beta   90.00
_cell.angle_gamma   90.00
#
_symmetry.space_group_name_H-M   'P 1'
#
loop_
_entity.id
_entity.type
_entity.pdbx_description
1 polymer ?
#
loop_
_entity_poly.entity_id
_entity_poly.type
_entity_poly.pdbx_seq_one_letter_code
_entity_poly.pdbx_strand_id
1 'polypeptide(L)'
;GLAFLLALIDWILSIFRQLMDIISLWLGWLERCLMRRPGGSRITLAFMALISLVLSPIVYLLRFGFTVLLEPQVNPVKHFPVVSVGHKIMLLLVPTVTQFVSDRTGMAFDYCLVMVFTVIGLIPGFLGFMVWELKENWRLYIANMPMALNPVSFGSHGETTRGMMVPGFHSGTLPALFRRARQGRASSEEFHHIENEISRFFASELLALPLGIPSFPRMTIHHVSISNFALGATIAMNEITARLTVRWRGQWIEADWDDTDLRAALDPKQRMAWDDALSGFWKKTDIDLLAPALLAASGAKAYGALESGLWLVMPDKKRRLTYLWNNREDLLVPEEGNGPALPRADILTAEHTIAWRDWSARWQQRVNGTQGV
;
A
#
# COMPACT_ATOMS: atom_id res chain seq x y z
N GLY A 1 -2.46 -27.12 -39.56
CA GLY A 1 -1.25 -26.65 -38.86
C GLY A 1 -1.58 -26.12 -37.48
N LEU A 2 -2.01 -24.85 -37.39
CA LEU A 2 -2.25 -24.16 -36.11
C LEU A 2 -3.38 -24.77 -35.26
N ALA A 3 -4.51 -25.13 -35.88
CA ALA A 3 -5.65 -25.73 -35.16
C ALA A 3 -5.29 -27.08 -34.51
N PHE A 4 -4.46 -27.89 -35.17
CA PHE A 4 -3.97 -29.15 -34.62
C PHE A 4 -3.02 -28.93 -33.44
N LEU A 5 -2.12 -27.94 -33.54
CA LEU A 5 -1.23 -27.55 -32.44
C LEU A 5 -2.01 -27.04 -31.22
N LEU A 6 -3.02 -26.21 -31.43
CA LEU A 6 -3.86 -25.72 -30.34
C LEU A 6 -4.66 -26.85 -29.68
N ALA A 7 -5.26 -27.73 -30.49
CA ALA A 7 -5.97 -28.91 -29.98
C ALA A 7 -5.04 -29.87 -29.20
N LEU A 8 -3.80 -30.04 -29.65
CA LEU A 8 -2.80 -30.84 -28.96
C LEU A 8 -2.39 -30.22 -27.62
N ILE A 9 -2.18 -28.90 -27.58
CA ILE A 9 -1.86 -28.17 -26.35
C ILE A 9 -3.03 -28.28 -25.36
N ASP A 10 -4.26 -28.05 -25.81
CA ASP A 10 -5.46 -28.15 -24.96
C ASP A 10 -5.65 -29.57 -24.42
N TRP A 11 -5.38 -30.59 -25.24
CA TRP A 11 -5.43 -31.99 -24.83
C TRP A 11 -4.38 -32.30 -23.75
N ILE A 12 -3.12 -31.85 -23.94
CA ILE A 12 -2.04 -32.00 -22.95
C ILE A 12 -2.42 -31.29 -21.64
N LEU A 13 -2.93 -30.06 -21.72
CA LEU A 13 -3.37 -29.29 -20.56
C LEU A 13 -4.52 -29.97 -19.81
N SER A 14 -5.46 -30.58 -20.53
CA SER A 14 -6.60 -31.29 -19.95
C SER A 14 -6.15 -32.56 -19.21
N ILE A 15 -5.27 -33.37 -19.81
CA ILE A 15 -4.67 -34.53 -19.14
C ILE A 15 -3.92 -34.12 -17.88
N PHE A 16 -3.15 -33.05 -17.97
CA PHE A 16 -2.40 -32.53 -16.84
C PHE A 16 -3.33 -32.11 -15.70
N ARG A 17 -4.40 -31.35 -15.99
CA ARG A 17 -5.39 -30.96 -14.98
C ARG A 17 -6.03 -32.17 -14.31
N GLN A 18 -6.43 -33.19 -15.08
CA GLN A 18 -6.99 -34.42 -14.54
C GLN A 18 -6.00 -35.14 -13.61
N LEU A 19 -4.73 -35.23 -13.99
CA LEU A 19 -3.70 -35.83 -13.15
C LEU A 19 -3.52 -35.06 -11.83
N MET A 20 -3.45 -33.74 -11.90
CA MET A 20 -3.34 -32.86 -10.72
C MET A 20 -4.54 -33.01 -9.78
N ASP A 21 -5.75 -33.09 -10.33
CA ASP A 21 -6.98 -33.27 -9.57
C ASP A 21 -6.98 -34.63 -8.87
N ILE A 22 -6.61 -35.71 -9.58
CA ILE A 22 -6.49 -37.05 -9.00
C ILE A 22 -5.51 -37.06 -7.84
N ILE A 23 -4.33 -36.46 -8.01
CA ILE A 23 -3.29 -36.43 -6.96
C ILE A 23 -3.75 -35.59 -5.77
N SER A 24 -4.40 -34.45 -6.01
CA SER A 24 -4.96 -33.60 -4.96
C SER A 24 -6.06 -34.30 -4.18
N LEU A 25 -6.94 -35.04 -4.88
CA LEU A 25 -7.99 -35.84 -4.26
C LEU A 25 -7.42 -37.00 -3.45
N TRP A 26 -6.38 -37.67 -3.95
CA TRP A 26 -5.67 -38.74 -3.24
C TRP A 26 -4.97 -38.23 -1.97
N LEU A 27 -4.23 -37.13 -2.06
CA LEU A 27 -3.58 -36.50 -0.90
C LEU A 27 -4.62 -36.04 0.13
N GLY A 28 -5.70 -35.41 -0.32
CA GLY A 28 -6.79 -35.00 0.56
C GLY A 28 -7.54 -36.19 1.17
N TRP A 29 -7.67 -37.30 0.46
CA TRP A 29 -8.24 -38.53 1.01
C TRP A 29 -7.33 -39.14 2.09
N LEU A 30 -6.02 -39.18 1.83
CA LEU A 30 -5.02 -39.64 2.77
C LEU A 30 -5.06 -38.81 4.06
N GLU A 31 -5.07 -37.48 3.94
CA GLU A 31 -5.17 -36.54 5.05
C GLU A 31 -6.47 -36.76 5.85
N ARG A 32 -7.61 -36.91 5.16
CA ARG A 32 -8.90 -37.23 5.81
C ARG A 32 -8.87 -38.57 6.52
N CYS A 33 -8.20 -39.58 5.99
CA CYS A 33 -8.05 -40.88 6.66
C CYS A 33 -7.21 -40.76 7.94
N LEU A 34 -6.17 -39.90 7.96
CA LEU A 34 -5.36 -39.64 9.14
C LEU A 34 -6.10 -38.79 10.20
N MET A 35 -7.00 -37.91 9.78
CA MET A 35 -7.78 -37.04 10.68
C MET A 35 -9.08 -37.66 11.17
N ARG A 36 -9.53 -38.79 10.59
CA ARG A 36 -10.72 -39.50 11.06
C ARG A 36 -10.52 -39.92 12.52
N ARG A 37 -11.44 -39.49 13.38
CA ARG A 37 -11.56 -39.99 14.76
C ARG A 37 -12.64 -41.08 14.76
N PRO A 38 -12.29 -42.37 14.87
CA PRO A 38 -13.30 -43.41 15.04
C PRO A 38 -13.90 -43.31 16.45
N GLY A 39 -15.20 -43.57 16.59
CA GLY A 39 -15.88 -43.71 17.89
C GLY A 39 -15.53 -45.01 18.64
N GLY A 40 -14.27 -45.47 18.53
CA GLY A 40 -13.79 -46.75 19.09
C GLY A 40 -13.14 -46.63 20.47
N SER A 41 -12.53 -47.73 20.92
CA SER A 41 -11.85 -47.80 22.22
C SER A 41 -10.69 -46.78 22.35
N ARG A 42 -10.36 -46.37 23.59
CA ARG A 42 -9.25 -45.44 23.88
C ARG A 42 -7.89 -45.89 23.31
N ILE A 43 -7.68 -47.20 23.20
CA ILE A 43 -6.46 -47.80 22.64
C ILE A 43 -6.40 -47.58 21.13
N THR A 44 -7.52 -47.76 20.42
CA THR A 44 -7.62 -47.48 18.99
C THR A 44 -7.34 -46.01 18.68
N LEU A 45 -7.83 -45.10 19.52
CA LEU A 45 -7.56 -43.66 19.40
C LEU A 45 -6.07 -43.34 19.62
N ALA A 46 -5.43 -43.92 20.64
CA ALA A 46 -4.01 -43.69 20.91
C ALA A 46 -3.11 -44.22 19.77
N PHE A 47 -3.41 -45.41 19.26
CA PHE A 47 -2.67 -46.00 18.13
C PHE A 47 -2.81 -45.16 16.85
N MET A 48 -4.02 -44.72 16.52
CA MET A 48 -4.24 -43.84 15.36
C MET A 48 -3.59 -42.48 15.53
N ALA A 49 -3.60 -41.90 16.74
CA ALA A 49 -2.91 -40.64 17.00
C ALA A 49 -1.40 -40.75 16.75
N LEU A 50 -0.78 -41.87 17.17
CA LEU A 50 0.64 -42.13 16.91
C LEU A 50 0.93 -42.30 15.41
N ILE A 51 0.09 -43.03 14.69
CA ILE A 51 0.21 -43.18 13.24
C ILE A 51 0.07 -41.82 12.55
N SER A 52 -0.92 -41.02 12.92
CA SER A 52 -1.12 -39.69 12.33
C SER A 52 0.01 -38.73 12.66
N LEU A 53 0.63 -38.83 13.84
CA LEU A 53 1.82 -38.06 14.19
C LEU A 53 3.00 -38.36 13.26
N VAL A 54 3.20 -39.63 12.90
CA VAL A 54 4.31 -40.06 12.03
C VAL A 54 3.99 -39.82 10.55
N LEU A 55 2.76 -40.07 10.12
CA LEU A 55 2.38 -39.96 8.71
C LEU A 55 2.07 -38.53 8.27
N SER A 56 1.60 -37.65 9.17
CA SER A 56 1.30 -36.25 8.83
C SER A 56 2.49 -35.49 8.21
N PRO A 57 3.71 -35.55 8.77
CA PRO A 57 4.91 -35.00 8.14
C PRO A 57 5.17 -35.57 6.74
N ILE A 58 4.92 -36.86 6.53
CA ILE A 58 5.12 -37.52 5.22
C ILE A 58 4.09 -37.00 4.21
N VAL A 59 2.82 -36.87 4.58
CA VAL A 59 1.79 -36.28 3.72
C VAL A 59 2.15 -34.85 3.35
N TYR A 60 2.62 -34.06 4.31
CA TYR A 60 3.07 -32.69 4.08
C TYR A 60 4.26 -32.65 3.11
N LEU A 61 5.27 -33.51 3.29
CA LEU A 61 6.42 -33.61 2.39
C LEU A 61 6.02 -34.05 0.99
N LEU A 62 5.08 -34.99 0.85
CA LEU A 62 4.54 -35.40 -0.45
C LEU A 62 3.81 -34.25 -1.13
N ARG A 63 2.99 -33.50 -0.39
CA ARG A 63 2.29 -32.32 -0.91
C ARG A 63 3.27 -31.24 -1.33
N PHE A 64 4.30 -30.98 -0.52
CA PHE A 64 5.37 -30.05 -0.86
C PHE A 64 6.11 -30.51 -2.13
N GLY A 65 6.59 -31.75 -2.16
CA GLY A 65 7.32 -32.30 -3.31
C GLY A 65 6.48 -32.26 -4.58
N PHE A 66 5.19 -32.53 -4.47
CA PHE A 66 4.30 -32.48 -5.62
C PHE A 66 3.98 -31.05 -6.07
N THR A 67 3.45 -30.20 -5.21
CA THR A 67 3.00 -28.84 -5.57
C THR A 67 4.16 -27.89 -5.88
N VAL A 68 5.27 -27.99 -5.15
CA VAL A 68 6.38 -27.04 -5.25
C VAL A 68 7.48 -27.53 -6.18
N LEU A 69 7.80 -28.82 -6.17
CA LEU A 69 8.92 -29.35 -6.97
C LEU A 69 8.46 -29.95 -8.30
N LEU A 70 7.45 -30.83 -8.30
CA LEU A 70 7.05 -31.55 -9.50
C LEU A 70 6.10 -30.75 -10.39
N GLU A 71 4.98 -30.25 -9.86
CA GLU A 71 3.93 -29.56 -10.61
C GLU A 71 4.49 -28.49 -11.55
N PRO A 72 5.39 -27.58 -11.14
CA PRO A 72 5.91 -26.54 -12.03
C PRO A 72 6.75 -27.10 -13.19
N GLN A 73 7.38 -28.27 -13.00
CA GLN A 73 8.20 -28.92 -14.02
C GLN A 73 7.36 -29.60 -15.10
N VAL A 74 6.24 -30.20 -14.70
CA VAL A 74 5.36 -30.91 -15.64
C VAL A 74 4.28 -30.01 -16.24
N ASN A 75 3.89 -28.94 -15.55
CA ASN A 75 2.90 -28.00 -16.04
C ASN A 75 3.49 -27.15 -17.18
N PRO A 76 3.05 -27.29 -18.44
CA PRO A 76 3.67 -26.60 -19.57
C PRO A 76 3.59 -25.07 -19.45
N VAL A 77 2.56 -24.53 -18.78
CA VAL A 77 2.39 -23.08 -18.54
C VAL A 77 3.44 -22.55 -17.56
N LYS A 78 3.77 -23.34 -16.52
CA LYS A 78 4.78 -22.98 -15.51
C LYS A 78 6.20 -23.33 -15.98
N HIS A 79 6.34 -24.38 -16.78
CA HIS A 79 7.62 -24.94 -17.21
C HIS A 79 8.36 -24.03 -18.20
N PHE A 80 7.66 -23.55 -19.23
CA PHE A 80 8.33 -23.02 -20.42
C PHE A 80 9.04 -21.66 -20.30
N PRO A 81 8.68 -20.72 -19.40
CA PRO A 81 9.46 -19.48 -19.26
C PRO A 81 10.55 -19.53 -18.18
N VAL A 82 10.29 -20.12 -17.00
CA VAL A 82 11.17 -19.97 -15.82
C VAL A 82 11.92 -21.26 -15.50
N VAL A 83 11.21 -22.38 -15.44
CA VAL A 83 11.79 -23.68 -15.07
C VAL A 83 12.79 -24.14 -16.12
N SER A 84 12.53 -23.90 -17.39
CA SER A 84 13.45 -24.20 -18.50
C SER A 84 14.78 -23.44 -18.40
N VAL A 85 14.73 -22.15 -18.05
CA VAL A 85 15.92 -21.32 -17.81
C VAL A 85 16.66 -21.81 -16.57
N GLY A 86 15.92 -22.12 -15.49
CA GLY A 86 16.47 -22.71 -14.28
C GLY A 86 17.25 -24.00 -14.58
N HIS A 87 16.66 -24.93 -15.35
CA HIS A 87 17.34 -26.15 -15.78
C HIS A 87 18.62 -25.87 -16.56
N LYS A 88 18.60 -24.93 -17.51
CA LYS A 88 19.80 -24.61 -18.31
C LYS A 88 20.96 -24.12 -17.45
N ILE A 89 20.68 -23.24 -16.48
CA ILE A 89 21.69 -22.70 -15.57
C ILE A 89 22.19 -23.80 -14.62
N MET A 90 21.27 -24.59 -14.07
CA MET A 90 21.56 -25.59 -13.06
C MET A 90 22.26 -26.83 -13.63
N LEU A 91 21.87 -27.29 -14.82
CA LEU A 91 22.50 -28.44 -15.49
C LEU A 91 23.97 -28.17 -15.86
N LEU A 92 24.33 -26.91 -16.13
CA LEU A 92 25.73 -26.52 -16.36
C LEU A 92 26.61 -26.80 -15.12
N LEU A 93 26.03 -26.74 -13.92
CA LEU A 93 26.73 -26.96 -12.66
C LEU A 93 26.87 -28.44 -12.29
N VAL A 94 26.12 -29.34 -12.94
CA VAL A 94 26.08 -30.77 -12.57
C VAL A 94 27.47 -31.42 -12.57
N PRO A 95 28.32 -31.28 -13.60
CA PRO A 95 29.64 -31.93 -13.59
C PRO A 95 30.53 -31.43 -12.46
N THR A 96 30.58 -30.11 -12.24
CA THR A 96 31.41 -29.48 -11.20
C THR A 96 30.96 -29.88 -9.79
N VAL A 97 29.65 -29.87 -9.53
CA VAL A 97 29.09 -30.27 -8.23
C VAL A 97 29.27 -31.77 -8.02
N THR A 98 29.12 -32.59 -9.06
CA THR A 98 29.35 -34.04 -8.98
C THR A 98 30.79 -34.34 -8.58
N GLN A 99 31.76 -33.69 -9.24
CA GLN A 99 33.18 -33.85 -8.90
C GLN A 99 33.44 -33.44 -7.44
N PHE A 100 32.93 -32.28 -7.02
CA PHE A 100 33.08 -31.80 -5.65
C PHE A 100 32.53 -32.78 -4.62
N VAL A 101 31.34 -33.35 -4.86
CA VAL A 101 30.73 -34.32 -3.93
C VAL A 101 31.53 -35.63 -3.91
N SER A 102 31.97 -36.12 -5.07
CA SER A 102 32.78 -37.34 -5.17
C SER A 102 34.11 -37.20 -4.42
N ASP A 103 34.84 -36.09 -4.63
CA ASP A 103 36.11 -35.80 -3.96
C ASP A 103 35.96 -35.71 -2.43
N ARG A 104 34.85 -35.14 -1.94
CA ARG A 104 34.61 -34.91 -0.51
C ARG A 104 34.09 -36.14 0.23
N THR A 105 33.37 -37.01 -0.46
CA THR A 105 32.71 -38.17 0.15
C THR A 105 33.44 -39.48 -0.12
N GLY A 106 34.35 -39.50 -1.10
CA GLY A 106 35.01 -40.72 -1.58
C GLY A 106 34.08 -41.65 -2.37
N MET A 107 32.85 -41.23 -2.66
CA MET A 107 31.89 -42.02 -3.44
C MET A 107 32.24 -42.01 -4.93
N ALA A 108 31.97 -43.13 -5.60
CA ALA A 108 32.17 -43.25 -7.05
C ALA A 108 31.42 -42.15 -7.82
N PHE A 109 32.08 -41.57 -8.83
CA PHE A 109 31.55 -40.44 -9.60
C PHE A 109 30.15 -40.71 -10.16
N ASP A 110 29.90 -41.91 -10.70
CA ASP A 110 28.62 -42.27 -11.31
C ASP A 110 27.46 -42.22 -10.30
N TYR A 111 27.70 -42.64 -9.05
CA TYR A 111 26.70 -42.54 -7.99
C TYR A 111 26.43 -41.09 -7.61
N CYS A 112 27.50 -40.29 -7.46
CA CYS A 112 27.38 -38.86 -7.22
C CYS A 112 26.65 -38.15 -8.37
N LEU A 113 26.89 -38.57 -9.62
CA LEU A 113 26.28 -37.96 -10.80
C LEU A 113 24.77 -38.13 -10.79
N VAL A 114 24.29 -39.36 -10.54
CA VAL A 114 22.85 -39.64 -10.45
C VAL A 114 22.21 -38.84 -9.31
N MET A 115 22.86 -38.80 -8.15
CA MET A 115 22.36 -38.07 -6.99
C MET A 115 22.30 -36.56 -7.25
N VAL A 116 23.40 -35.97 -7.72
CA VAL A 116 23.51 -34.53 -8.00
C VAL A 116 22.56 -34.13 -9.12
N PHE A 117 22.48 -34.91 -10.20
CA PHE A 117 21.54 -34.67 -11.28
C PHE A 117 20.08 -34.68 -10.78
N THR A 118 19.73 -35.63 -9.90
CA THR A 118 18.38 -35.70 -9.31
C THR A 118 18.07 -34.48 -8.46
N VAL A 119 18.97 -34.11 -7.55
CA VAL A 119 18.76 -32.95 -6.65
C VAL A 119 18.71 -31.65 -7.45
N ILE A 120 19.69 -31.42 -8.32
CA ILE A 120 19.78 -30.21 -9.14
C ILE A 120 18.62 -30.13 -10.13
N GLY A 121 18.14 -31.25 -10.67
CA GLY A 121 16.97 -31.31 -11.53
C GLY A 121 15.67 -30.94 -10.83
N LEU A 122 15.56 -31.10 -9.51
CA LEU A 122 14.36 -30.73 -8.76
C LEU A 122 14.28 -29.24 -8.39
N ILE A 123 15.43 -28.56 -8.25
CA ILE A 123 15.51 -27.14 -7.85
C ILE A 123 14.76 -26.19 -8.79
N PRO A 124 14.83 -26.31 -10.13
CA PRO A 124 14.10 -25.44 -11.04
C PRO A 124 12.57 -25.45 -10.83
N GLY A 125 12.02 -26.55 -10.32
CA GLY A 125 10.60 -26.65 -9.97
C GLY A 125 10.22 -25.61 -8.91
N PHE A 126 11.00 -25.53 -7.84
CA PHE A 126 10.84 -24.53 -6.78
C PHE A 126 10.90 -23.09 -7.30
N LEU A 127 11.85 -22.78 -8.20
CA LEU A 127 11.96 -21.45 -8.81
C LEU A 127 10.72 -21.11 -9.66
N GLY A 128 10.23 -22.08 -10.43
CA GLY A 128 8.99 -21.94 -11.20
C GLY A 128 7.77 -21.68 -10.31
N PHE A 129 7.64 -22.42 -9.21
CA PHE A 129 6.61 -22.21 -8.21
C PHE A 129 6.66 -20.78 -7.66
N MET A 130 7.82 -20.32 -7.17
CA MET A 130 7.96 -19.00 -6.58
C MET A 130 7.60 -17.87 -7.55
N VAL A 131 8.12 -17.92 -8.79
CA VAL A 131 7.84 -16.85 -9.76
C VAL A 131 6.35 -16.83 -10.11
N TRP A 132 5.74 -17.99 -10.27
CA TRP A 132 4.32 -18.06 -10.59
C TRP A 132 3.45 -17.59 -9.44
N GLU A 133 3.69 -18.07 -8.22
CA GLU A 133 2.96 -17.64 -7.02
C GLU A 133 3.14 -16.15 -6.75
N LEU A 134 4.35 -15.62 -6.89
CA LEU A 134 4.58 -14.18 -6.75
C LEU A 134 3.78 -13.39 -7.80
N LYS A 135 3.79 -13.84 -9.05
CA LYS A 135 3.03 -13.20 -10.14
C LYS A 135 1.53 -13.23 -9.87
N GLU A 136 0.98 -14.36 -9.44
CA GLU A 136 -0.47 -14.48 -9.20
C GLU A 136 -0.90 -13.69 -7.96
N ASN A 137 -0.12 -13.77 -6.88
CA ASN A 137 -0.34 -12.95 -5.69
C ASN A 137 -0.21 -11.45 -6.00
N TRP A 138 0.70 -11.05 -6.89
CA TRP A 138 0.80 -9.67 -7.35
C TRP A 138 -0.44 -9.22 -8.14
N ARG A 139 -1.02 -10.10 -8.97
CA ARG A 139 -2.28 -9.80 -9.66
C ARG A 139 -3.43 -9.60 -8.68
N LEU A 140 -3.51 -10.43 -7.65
CA LEU A 140 -4.50 -10.27 -6.57
C LEU A 140 -4.26 -8.99 -5.77
N TYR A 141 -2.99 -8.66 -5.50
CA TYR A 141 -2.62 -7.41 -4.84
C TYR A 141 -3.09 -6.20 -5.64
N ILE A 142 -2.82 -6.15 -6.95
CA ILE A 142 -3.31 -5.09 -7.84
C ILE A 142 -4.84 -5.04 -7.86
N ALA A 143 -5.51 -6.19 -7.95
CA ALA A 143 -6.97 -6.25 -7.97
C ALA A 143 -7.60 -5.73 -6.67
N ASN A 144 -6.90 -5.89 -5.55
CA ASN A 144 -7.31 -5.38 -4.23
C ASN A 144 -6.74 -3.99 -3.92
N MET A 145 -6.01 -3.36 -4.83
CA MET A 145 -5.55 -1.99 -4.60
C MET A 145 -6.75 -1.04 -4.57
N PRO A 146 -6.75 -0.06 -3.65
CA PRO A 146 -7.77 0.95 -3.66
C PRO A 146 -7.70 1.74 -4.97
N MET A 147 -8.83 1.87 -5.66
CA MET A 147 -8.91 2.63 -6.92
C MET A 147 -8.61 4.12 -6.69
N ALA A 148 -8.93 4.62 -5.49
CA ALA A 148 -8.72 5.99 -5.06
C ALA A 148 -7.59 6.08 -4.02
N LEU A 149 -6.98 7.26 -3.93
CA LEU A 149 -6.08 7.59 -2.84
C LEU A 149 -6.90 7.72 -1.54
N ASN A 150 -6.68 6.80 -0.61
CA ASN A 150 -7.40 6.77 0.67
C ASN A 150 -6.58 7.43 1.79
N PRO A 151 -7.26 7.86 2.87
CA PRO A 151 -6.58 8.27 4.09
C PRO A 151 -5.60 7.20 4.57
N VAL A 152 -4.40 7.64 4.95
CA VAL A 152 -3.32 6.77 5.41
C VAL A 152 -3.41 6.67 6.92
N SER A 153 -3.35 5.43 7.40
CA SER A 153 -3.18 5.15 8.82
C SER A 153 -1.76 5.45 9.26
N PHE A 154 -1.60 6.16 10.37
CA PHE A 154 -0.33 6.37 11.06
C PHE A 154 -0.50 6.11 12.56
N GLY A 155 0.61 5.72 13.18
CA GLY A 155 0.65 5.36 14.58
C GLY A 155 0.51 3.88 14.86
N SER A 156 0.69 3.53 16.13
CA SER A 156 0.90 2.14 16.57
C SER A 156 -0.34 1.25 16.41
N HIS A 157 -1.54 1.83 16.27
CA HIS A 157 -2.80 1.09 16.14
C HIS A 157 -3.51 1.37 14.80
N GLY A 158 -2.81 1.96 13.83
CA GLY A 158 -3.39 2.29 12.52
C GLY A 158 -4.37 3.46 12.58
N GLU A 159 -4.13 4.41 13.49
CA GLU A 159 -4.94 5.62 13.66
C GLU A 159 -4.93 6.52 12.40
N THR A 160 -5.90 7.42 12.24
CA THR A 160 -5.96 8.35 11.10
C THR A 160 -6.05 9.80 11.57
N THR A 161 -5.72 10.76 10.69
CA THR A 161 -5.80 12.19 11.01
C THR A 161 -7.22 12.55 11.44
N ARG A 162 -8.24 12.09 10.70
CA ARG A 162 -9.64 12.29 11.06
C ARG A 162 -10.01 11.64 12.38
N GLY A 163 -9.64 10.38 12.61
CA GLY A 163 -9.95 9.67 13.86
C GLY A 163 -9.32 10.31 15.11
N MET A 164 -8.20 10.99 14.93
CA MET A 164 -7.55 11.77 15.98
C MET A 164 -8.25 13.13 16.21
N MET A 165 -8.50 13.87 15.12
CA MET A 165 -8.95 15.26 15.17
C MET A 165 -10.46 15.41 15.39
N VAL A 166 -11.29 14.49 14.89
CA VAL A 166 -12.75 14.56 15.03
C VAL A 166 -13.18 13.83 16.32
N PRO A 167 -14.00 14.45 17.19
CA PRO A 167 -14.59 13.76 18.32
C PRO A 167 -15.50 12.62 17.84
N GLY A 168 -15.33 11.43 18.42
CA GLY A 168 -16.10 10.26 18.06
C GLY A 168 -15.64 9.00 18.79
N PHE A 169 -16.26 7.87 18.44
CA PHE A 169 -15.85 6.56 18.93
C PHE A 169 -14.69 6.03 18.09
N HIS A 170 -13.47 6.44 18.47
CA HIS A 170 -12.22 5.99 17.85
C HIS A 170 -11.37 5.21 18.86
N SER A 171 -10.81 4.10 18.41
CA SER A 171 -9.79 3.33 19.13
C SER A 171 -8.39 3.83 18.78
N GLY A 172 -7.45 3.71 19.71
CA GLY A 172 -6.04 4.09 19.50
C GLY A 172 -5.54 5.10 20.53
N THR A 173 -4.22 5.28 20.56
CA THR A 173 -3.56 6.18 21.52
C THR A 173 -3.76 7.64 21.14
N LEU A 174 -3.66 7.95 19.84
CA LEU A 174 -3.83 9.31 19.32
C LEU A 174 -5.24 9.88 19.58
N PRO A 175 -6.35 9.19 19.25
CA PRO A 175 -7.69 9.68 19.58
C PRO A 175 -7.94 9.82 21.08
N ALA A 176 -7.40 8.92 21.91
CA ALA A 176 -7.52 8.99 23.36
C ALA A 176 -6.80 10.22 23.92
N LEU A 177 -5.59 10.53 23.43
CA LEU A 177 -4.89 11.73 23.84
C LEU A 177 -5.63 13.00 23.42
N PHE A 178 -6.08 13.11 22.17
CA PHE A 178 -6.81 14.30 21.72
C PHE A 178 -8.14 14.49 22.45
N ARG A 179 -8.79 13.41 22.89
CA ARG A 179 -9.96 13.49 23.78
C ARG A 179 -9.59 14.08 25.14
N ARG A 180 -8.47 13.65 25.73
CA ARG A 180 -7.96 14.20 27.00
C ARG A 180 -7.48 15.64 26.85
N ALA A 181 -6.82 15.98 25.74
CA ALA A 181 -6.40 17.34 25.39
C ALA A 181 -7.58 18.32 25.40
N ARG A 182 -8.68 17.94 24.73
CA ARG A 182 -9.93 18.72 24.71
C ARG A 182 -10.57 18.91 26.08
N GLN A 183 -10.31 17.99 27.01
CA GLN A 183 -10.75 18.09 28.40
C GLN A 183 -9.76 18.84 29.30
N GLY A 184 -8.64 19.33 28.76
CA GLY A 184 -7.56 19.96 29.53
C GLY A 184 -6.77 18.98 30.42
N ARG A 185 -6.75 17.69 30.06
CA ARG A 185 -6.16 16.59 30.85
C ARG A 185 -4.94 15.93 30.21
N ALA A 186 -4.47 16.44 29.09
CA ALA A 186 -3.23 15.96 28.44
C ALA A 186 -2.04 16.74 29.01
N SER A 187 -0.95 16.04 29.32
CA SER A 187 0.29 16.68 29.75
C SER A 187 1.11 17.17 28.54
N SER A 188 1.99 18.14 28.76
CA SER A 188 2.94 18.59 27.72
C SER A 188 3.87 17.47 27.26
N GLU A 189 4.21 16.54 28.15
CA GLU A 189 5.11 15.41 27.86
C GLU A 189 4.44 14.38 26.93
N GLU A 190 3.14 14.14 27.10
CA GLU A 190 2.35 13.28 26.21
C GLU A 190 2.28 13.84 24.78
N PHE A 191 2.18 15.17 24.63
CA PHE A 191 2.24 15.80 23.31
C PHE A 191 3.63 15.68 22.68
N HIS A 192 4.69 15.88 23.46
CA HIS A 192 6.06 15.80 22.95
C HIS A 192 6.40 14.41 22.38
N HIS A 193 5.89 13.34 22.98
CA HIS A 193 6.06 11.99 22.44
C HIS A 193 5.42 11.81 21.05
N ILE A 194 4.31 12.48 20.79
CA ILE A 194 3.55 12.36 19.54
C ILE A 194 4.02 13.35 18.47
N GLU A 195 4.62 14.47 18.84
CA GLU A 195 5.25 15.40 17.89
C GLU A 195 6.21 14.67 16.95
N ASN A 196 7.00 13.72 17.46
CA ASN A 196 7.89 12.89 16.66
C ASN A 196 7.14 11.96 15.69
N GLU A 197 6.03 11.39 16.12
CA GLU A 197 5.21 10.49 15.31
C GLU A 197 4.52 11.26 14.16
N ILE A 198 3.95 12.42 14.47
CA ILE A 198 3.35 13.33 13.48
C ILE A 198 4.42 13.89 12.54
N SER A 199 5.59 14.26 13.05
CA SER A 199 6.72 14.72 12.24
C SER A 199 7.15 13.66 11.23
N ARG A 200 7.30 12.39 11.66
CA ARG A 200 7.61 11.27 10.76
C ARG A 200 6.50 11.04 9.74
N PHE A 201 5.24 11.12 10.15
CA PHE A 201 4.10 10.98 9.25
C PHE A 201 4.09 12.08 8.18
N PHE A 202 4.31 13.34 8.55
CA PHE A 202 4.39 14.43 7.57
C PHE A 202 5.61 14.28 6.67
N ALA A 203 6.76 13.87 7.21
CA ALA A 203 7.94 13.59 6.41
C ALA A 203 7.69 12.44 5.41
N SER A 204 7.01 11.36 5.82
CA SER A 204 6.73 10.21 4.95
C SER A 204 5.70 10.52 3.87
N GLU A 205 4.63 11.23 4.22
CA GLU A 205 3.50 11.41 3.29
C GLU A 205 3.62 12.68 2.42
N LEU A 206 4.29 13.73 2.90
CA LEU A 206 4.47 14.98 2.15
C LEU A 206 5.85 15.08 1.50
N LEU A 207 6.93 14.80 2.24
CA LEU A 207 8.30 15.08 1.77
C LEU A 207 8.96 13.92 1.03
N ALA A 208 8.64 12.66 1.37
CA ALA A 208 9.37 11.51 0.85
C ALA A 208 9.32 11.38 -0.68
N LEU A 209 8.21 11.73 -1.31
CA LEU A 209 8.05 11.61 -2.77
C LEU A 209 8.84 12.70 -3.51
N PRO A 210 8.69 14.00 -3.19
CA PRO A 210 9.56 15.02 -3.77
C PRO A 210 11.05 14.77 -3.53
N LEU A 211 11.44 14.35 -2.32
CA LEU A 211 12.84 14.08 -1.98
C LEU A 211 13.42 12.85 -2.69
N GLY A 212 12.58 11.99 -3.26
CA GLY A 212 13.02 10.91 -4.16
C GLY A 212 13.51 11.40 -5.52
N ILE A 213 13.24 12.66 -5.89
CA ILE A 213 13.74 13.27 -7.13
C ILE A 213 15.14 13.85 -6.87
N PRO A 214 16.19 13.42 -7.58
CA PRO A 214 17.58 13.84 -7.30
C PRO A 214 17.82 15.36 -7.32
N SER A 215 17.07 16.11 -8.13
CA SER A 215 17.20 17.56 -8.24
C SER A 215 16.35 18.34 -7.23
N PHE A 216 15.56 17.68 -6.39
CA PHE A 216 14.69 18.35 -5.44
C PHE A 216 15.48 18.85 -4.23
N PRO A 217 15.27 20.10 -3.78
CA PRO A 217 16.01 20.64 -2.66
C PRO A 217 15.68 19.88 -1.37
N ARG A 218 16.66 19.80 -0.47
CA ARG A 218 16.45 19.15 0.83
C ARG A 218 15.45 19.97 1.65
N MET A 219 14.45 19.26 2.16
CA MET A 219 13.43 19.80 3.04
C MET A 219 13.29 18.91 4.27
N THR A 220 12.98 19.52 5.40
CA THR A 220 12.72 18.81 6.66
C THR A 220 11.53 19.39 7.39
N ILE A 221 10.88 18.55 8.22
CA ILE A 221 9.92 19.04 9.21
C ILE A 221 10.74 19.62 10.37
N HIS A 222 10.77 20.94 10.48
CA HIS A 222 11.55 21.65 11.49
C HIS A 222 10.86 21.62 12.86
N HIS A 223 9.55 21.79 12.88
CA HIS A 223 8.77 21.85 14.12
C HIS A 223 7.35 21.35 13.88
N VAL A 224 6.79 20.63 14.85
CA VAL A 224 5.37 20.26 14.89
C VAL A 224 4.77 20.91 16.12
N SER A 225 3.62 21.56 15.96
CA SER A 225 2.84 22.08 17.09
C SER A 225 1.53 21.34 17.20
N ILE A 226 1.11 21.05 18.44
CA ILE A 226 -0.15 20.36 18.70
C ILE A 226 -1.01 21.23 19.62
N SER A 227 -2.30 21.33 19.30
CA SER A 227 -3.32 21.98 20.12
C SER A 227 -4.57 21.10 20.20
N ASN A 228 -5.56 21.53 20.98
CA ASN A 228 -6.79 20.77 21.25
C ASN A 228 -7.59 20.44 19.98
N PHE A 229 -7.50 21.31 18.97
CA PHE A 229 -8.26 21.22 17.72
C PHE A 229 -7.40 21.49 16.48
N ALA A 230 -6.08 21.59 16.65
CA ALA A 230 -5.18 21.98 15.58
C ALA A 230 -3.85 21.21 15.63
N LEU A 231 -3.30 20.94 14.46
CA LEU A 231 -1.95 20.46 14.24
C LEU A 231 -1.23 21.48 13.36
N GLY A 232 -0.05 21.91 13.77
CA GLY A 232 0.82 22.73 12.95
C GLY A 232 2.09 21.98 12.58
N ALA A 233 2.64 22.28 11.41
CA ALA A 233 4.00 21.90 11.06
C ALA A 233 4.69 23.02 10.31
N THR A 234 5.97 23.20 10.61
CA THR A 234 6.87 24.09 9.89
C THR A 234 7.81 23.24 9.06
N ILE A 235 7.74 23.40 7.73
CA ILE A 235 8.67 22.78 6.79
C ILE A 235 9.77 23.80 6.51
N ALA A 236 11.02 23.36 6.57
CA ALA A 236 12.18 24.20 6.29
C ALA A 236 12.90 23.70 5.03
N MET A 237 13.31 24.65 4.19
CA MET A 237 14.19 24.48 3.05
C MET A 237 15.29 25.55 3.15
N ASN A 238 16.46 25.17 3.64
CA ASN A 238 17.51 26.13 4.02
C ASN A 238 16.95 27.14 5.05
N GLU A 239 17.00 28.45 4.74
CA GLU A 239 16.46 29.54 5.57
C GLU A 239 14.97 29.85 5.28
N ILE A 240 14.37 29.19 4.28
CA ILE A 240 12.98 29.43 3.89
C ILE A 240 12.08 28.48 4.67
N THR A 241 10.98 28.98 5.21
CA THR A 241 10.01 28.17 5.95
C THR A 241 8.61 28.26 5.34
N ALA A 242 7.89 27.14 5.37
CA ALA A 242 6.48 27.04 5.01
C ALA A 242 5.69 26.50 6.20
N ARG A 243 4.46 26.97 6.37
CA ARG A 243 3.61 26.61 7.52
C ARG A 243 2.36 25.89 7.06
N LEU A 244 2.16 24.70 7.63
CA LEU A 244 0.91 23.96 7.57
C LEU A 244 0.21 24.06 8.91
N THR A 245 -1.09 24.34 8.89
CA THR A 245 -1.97 24.19 10.06
C THR A 245 -3.24 23.44 9.65
N VAL A 246 -3.42 22.23 10.16
CA VAL A 246 -4.63 21.43 10.02
C VAL A 246 -5.52 21.69 11.23
N ARG A 247 -6.79 22.02 11.02
CA ARG A 247 -7.73 22.41 12.08
C ARG A 247 -9.07 21.71 11.94
N TRP A 248 -9.65 21.30 13.06
CA TRP A 248 -11.02 20.82 13.10
C TRP A 248 -11.98 21.98 13.42
N ARG A 249 -13.01 22.18 12.60
CA ARG A 249 -14.01 23.26 12.69
C ARG A 249 -15.40 22.78 13.12
N GLY A 250 -15.49 21.65 13.79
CA GLY A 250 -16.77 21.04 14.14
C GLY A 250 -17.24 20.07 13.07
N GLN A 251 -17.51 20.58 11.87
CA GLN A 251 -18.09 19.79 10.78
C GLN A 251 -17.04 19.21 9.82
N TRP A 252 -15.91 19.89 9.67
CA TRP A 252 -14.86 19.49 8.74
C TRP A 252 -13.45 19.73 9.27
N ILE A 253 -12.48 19.15 8.58
CA ILE A 253 -11.05 19.39 8.75
C ILE A 253 -10.60 20.35 7.66
N GLU A 254 -10.15 21.53 8.07
CA GLU A 254 -9.54 22.51 7.17
C GLU A 254 -8.01 22.43 7.24
N ALA A 255 -7.35 22.71 6.13
CA ALA A 255 -5.93 23.02 6.11
C ALA A 255 -5.68 24.46 5.69
N ASP A 256 -4.84 25.11 6.47
CA ASP A 256 -4.26 26.41 6.19
C ASP A 256 -2.79 26.21 5.85
N TRP A 257 -2.40 26.63 4.64
CA TRP A 257 -1.12 26.29 4.03
C TRP A 257 -0.51 27.54 3.43
N ASP A 258 0.67 27.90 3.90
CA ASP A 258 1.45 29.00 3.34
C ASP A 258 2.85 28.51 2.98
N ASP A 259 3.08 28.41 1.67
CA ASP A 259 4.37 28.05 1.07
C ASP A 259 4.86 29.09 0.08
N THR A 260 4.37 30.33 0.15
CA THR A 260 4.62 31.36 -0.86
C THR A 260 6.11 31.51 -1.18
N ASP A 261 6.95 31.66 -0.16
CA ASP A 261 8.40 31.83 -0.31
C ASP A 261 9.08 30.54 -0.75
N LEU A 262 8.64 29.39 -0.24
CA LEU A 262 9.19 28.08 -0.59
C LEU A 262 8.92 27.77 -2.07
N ARG A 263 7.67 27.96 -2.50
CA ARG A 263 7.21 27.80 -3.88
C ARG A 263 7.95 28.73 -4.84
N ALA A 264 8.21 29.97 -4.44
CA ALA A 264 8.97 30.93 -5.24
C ALA A 264 10.42 30.45 -5.50
N ALA A 265 11.04 29.83 -4.50
CA ALA A 265 12.41 29.31 -4.59
C ALA A 265 12.54 27.99 -5.38
N LEU A 266 11.45 27.26 -5.64
CA LEU A 266 11.45 26.07 -6.48
C LEU A 266 11.46 26.42 -7.98
N ASP A 267 12.14 25.62 -8.79
CA ASP A 267 12.05 25.69 -10.26
C ASP A 267 10.67 25.18 -10.77
N PRO A 268 10.30 25.40 -12.04
CA PRO A 268 8.99 24.96 -12.55
C PRO A 268 8.72 23.45 -12.43
N LYS A 269 9.72 22.59 -12.61
CA LYS A 269 9.56 21.13 -12.49
C LYS A 269 9.41 20.70 -11.04
N GLN A 270 10.18 21.29 -10.14
CA GLN A 270 10.10 21.10 -8.71
C GLN A 270 8.74 21.57 -8.17
N ARG A 271 8.24 22.74 -8.61
CA ARG A 271 6.90 23.24 -8.26
C ARG A 271 5.81 22.24 -8.65
N MET A 272 5.88 21.68 -9.86
CA MET A 272 4.91 20.66 -10.28
C MET A 272 4.99 19.37 -9.46
N ALA A 273 6.18 18.98 -8.99
CA ALA A 273 6.32 17.83 -8.10
C ALA A 273 5.77 18.14 -6.69
N TRP A 274 6.01 19.35 -6.21
CA TRP A 274 5.48 19.85 -4.94
C TRP A 274 3.95 19.90 -4.91
N ASP A 275 3.33 20.42 -5.97
CA ASP A 275 1.88 20.48 -6.10
C ASP A 275 1.23 19.08 -6.10
N ASP A 276 1.84 18.12 -6.80
CA ASP A 276 1.36 16.73 -6.81
C ASP A 276 1.54 16.02 -5.46
N ALA A 277 2.59 16.39 -4.71
CA ALA A 277 2.81 15.89 -3.35
C ALA A 277 1.77 16.45 -2.38
N LEU A 278 1.51 17.76 -2.43
CA LEU A 278 0.47 18.41 -1.63
C LEU A 278 -0.91 17.82 -1.94
N SER A 279 -1.26 17.69 -3.23
CA SER A 279 -2.53 17.10 -3.66
C SER A 279 -2.74 15.68 -3.10
N GLY A 280 -1.69 14.85 -3.15
CA GLY A 280 -1.72 13.52 -2.53
C GLY A 280 -1.81 13.57 -1.00
N PHE A 281 -1.05 14.47 -0.38
CA PHE A 281 -1.03 14.64 1.07
C PHE A 281 -2.39 15.07 1.64
N TRP A 282 -3.09 16.00 0.98
CA TRP A 282 -4.46 16.41 1.38
C TRP A 282 -5.43 15.24 1.42
N LYS A 283 -5.30 14.32 0.46
CA LYS A 283 -6.12 13.11 0.41
C LYS A 283 -5.76 12.07 1.45
N LYS A 284 -4.46 11.86 1.68
CA LYS A 284 -3.97 10.91 2.69
C LYS A 284 -4.25 11.36 4.12
N THR A 285 -4.39 12.66 4.35
CA THR A 285 -4.73 13.25 5.66
C THR A 285 -6.22 13.52 5.83
N ASP A 286 -7.04 13.21 4.82
CA ASP A 286 -8.50 13.35 4.88
C ASP A 286 -8.94 14.80 5.19
N ILE A 287 -8.27 15.77 4.58
CA ILE A 287 -8.66 17.19 4.66
C ILE A 287 -9.88 17.41 3.79
N ASP A 288 -10.83 18.18 4.30
CA ASP A 288 -12.08 18.52 3.62
C ASP A 288 -11.97 19.83 2.83
N LEU A 289 -11.29 20.84 3.40
CA LEU A 289 -11.28 22.21 2.90
C LEU A 289 -9.87 22.83 2.89
N LEU A 290 -9.49 23.50 1.80
CA LEU A 290 -8.28 24.32 1.72
C LEU A 290 -8.60 25.81 1.93
N ALA A 291 -8.16 26.35 3.07
CA ALA A 291 -8.42 27.74 3.44
C ALA A 291 -7.82 28.78 2.47
N PRO A 292 -6.56 28.64 2.01
CA PRO A 292 -5.97 29.62 1.10
C PRO A 292 -6.69 29.64 -0.26
N ALA A 293 -7.05 28.47 -0.79
CA ALA A 293 -7.79 28.34 -2.05
C ALA A 293 -9.18 28.99 -1.95
N LEU A 294 -9.90 28.75 -0.84
CA LEU A 294 -11.18 29.38 -0.56
C LEU A 294 -11.07 30.91 -0.55
N LEU A 295 -10.12 31.45 0.23
CA LEU A 295 -9.94 32.88 0.38
C LEU A 295 -9.51 33.56 -0.93
N ALA A 296 -8.63 32.92 -1.69
CA ALA A 296 -8.17 33.42 -2.99
C ALA A 296 -9.30 33.45 -4.02
N ALA A 297 -10.08 32.36 -4.12
CA ALA A 297 -11.19 32.27 -5.07
C ALA A 297 -12.35 33.21 -4.71
N SER A 298 -12.62 33.41 -3.42
CA SER A 298 -13.77 34.19 -2.99
C SER A 298 -13.46 35.67 -2.73
N GLY A 299 -12.19 36.03 -2.53
CA GLY A 299 -11.80 37.36 -2.05
C GLY A 299 -12.37 37.71 -0.68
N ALA A 300 -12.76 36.70 0.12
CA ALA A 300 -13.38 36.92 1.42
C ALA A 300 -12.32 37.31 2.46
N LYS A 301 -12.74 38.08 3.47
CA LYS A 301 -11.87 38.43 4.60
C LYS A 301 -11.87 37.34 5.67
N ALA A 302 -13.00 36.68 5.86
CA ALA A 302 -13.18 35.63 6.85
C ALA A 302 -14.25 34.65 6.38
N TYR A 303 -14.23 33.46 6.95
CA TYR A 303 -15.23 32.44 6.72
C TYR A 303 -15.49 31.65 7.99
N GLY A 304 -16.55 30.85 8.00
CA GLY A 304 -16.80 29.90 9.06
C GLY A 304 -17.71 28.77 8.64
N ALA A 305 -17.80 27.78 9.53
CA ALA A 305 -18.45 26.52 9.26
C ALA A 305 -19.95 26.51 9.54
N LEU A 306 -20.70 25.77 8.72
CA LEU A 306 -22.09 25.38 8.93
C LEU A 306 -22.21 23.85 8.75
N GLU A 307 -23.30 23.27 9.25
CA GLU A 307 -23.63 21.85 9.04
C GLU A 307 -24.01 21.49 7.61
N SER A 308 -24.39 22.49 6.80
CA SER A 308 -24.86 22.29 5.44
C SER A 308 -24.03 23.06 4.41
N GLY A 309 -22.93 23.68 4.83
CA GLY A 309 -22.18 24.60 3.98
C GLY A 309 -21.16 25.47 4.72
N LEU A 310 -20.87 26.63 4.16
CA LEU A 310 -19.99 27.63 4.77
C LEU A 310 -20.59 29.02 4.62
N TRP A 311 -20.14 29.95 5.46
CA TRP A 311 -20.42 31.37 5.26
C TRP A 311 -19.12 32.14 5.02
N LEU A 312 -19.20 33.18 4.19
CA LEU A 312 -18.12 34.09 3.86
C LEU A 312 -18.47 35.52 4.28
N VAL A 313 -17.50 36.24 4.81
CA VAL A 313 -17.59 37.69 5.07
C VAL A 313 -16.73 38.41 4.05
N MET A 314 -17.40 39.20 3.21
CA MET A 314 -16.74 39.98 2.17
C MET A 314 -15.94 41.16 2.76
N PRO A 315 -14.97 41.72 2.02
CA PRO A 315 -14.12 42.82 2.52
C PRO A 315 -14.88 44.06 2.97
N ASP A 316 -16.09 44.29 2.45
CA ASP A 316 -16.97 45.40 2.83
C ASP A 316 -17.60 45.26 4.23
N LYS A 317 -17.37 44.13 4.91
CA LYS A 317 -17.85 43.78 6.26
C LYS A 317 -19.37 43.84 6.47
N LYS A 318 -20.15 44.05 5.42
CA LYS A 318 -21.62 44.16 5.50
C LYS A 318 -22.33 42.97 4.87
N ARG A 319 -21.69 42.30 3.90
CA ARG A 319 -22.27 41.15 3.22
C ARG A 319 -21.71 39.84 3.75
N ARG A 320 -22.62 39.05 4.33
CA ARG A 320 -22.40 37.62 4.63
C ARG A 320 -23.06 36.82 3.52
N LEU A 321 -22.28 36.00 2.84
CA LEU A 321 -22.76 35.09 1.79
C LEU A 321 -22.73 33.66 2.33
N THR A 322 -23.77 32.89 2.09
CA THR A 322 -23.87 31.48 2.51
C THR A 322 -23.77 30.60 1.28
N TYR A 323 -22.97 29.53 1.37
CA TYR A 323 -22.78 28.55 0.31
C TYR A 323 -23.14 27.18 0.87
N LEU A 324 -24.12 26.51 0.29
CA LEU A 324 -24.55 25.18 0.71
C LEU A 324 -23.87 24.07 -0.12
N TRP A 325 -23.62 22.91 0.49
CA TRP A 325 -22.99 21.78 -0.20
C TRP A 325 -23.90 21.05 -1.18
N ASN A 326 -25.20 21.34 -1.19
CA ASN A 326 -26.19 20.60 -1.98
C ASN A 326 -26.14 20.87 -3.50
N ASN A 327 -25.34 21.84 -3.96
CA ASN A 327 -25.19 22.11 -5.38
C ASN A 327 -24.36 21.00 -6.04
N ARG A 328 -25.00 20.17 -6.87
CA ARG A 328 -24.36 19.10 -7.67
C ARG A 328 -23.52 19.62 -8.85
N GLU A 329 -23.19 20.90 -8.84
CA GLU A 329 -22.46 21.58 -9.90
C GLU A 329 -20.98 21.68 -9.54
N ASP A 330 -20.11 21.84 -10.53
CA ASP A 330 -18.66 22.00 -10.32
C ASP A 330 -18.31 23.30 -9.56
N LEU A 331 -19.28 24.20 -9.41
CA LEU A 331 -19.15 25.49 -8.75
C LEU A 331 -20.03 25.57 -7.49
N LEU A 332 -19.47 26.10 -6.40
CA LEU A 332 -20.25 26.57 -5.26
C LEU A 332 -20.79 27.96 -5.58
N VAL A 333 -22.11 28.08 -5.56
CA VAL A 333 -22.83 29.33 -5.81
C VAL A 333 -23.46 29.77 -4.49
N PRO A 334 -23.48 31.07 -4.18
CA PRO A 334 -24.15 31.54 -2.97
C PRO A 334 -25.66 31.24 -3.03
N GLU A 335 -26.24 30.89 -1.89
CA GLU A 335 -27.68 30.63 -1.75
C GLU A 335 -28.51 31.89 -2.04
N GLU A 336 -28.02 33.05 -1.58
CA GLU A 336 -28.62 34.36 -1.84
C GLU A 336 -27.54 35.41 -2.16
N GLY A 337 -27.86 36.29 -3.12
CA GLY A 337 -27.02 37.43 -3.50
C GLY A 337 -26.08 37.16 -4.68
N ASN A 338 -25.46 38.24 -5.19
CA ASN A 338 -24.55 38.19 -6.34
C ASN A 338 -23.09 38.02 -5.87
N GLY A 339 -22.75 36.82 -5.41
CA GLY A 339 -21.40 36.44 -4.98
C GLY A 339 -20.62 35.68 -6.05
N PRO A 340 -19.29 35.54 -5.90
CA PRO A 340 -18.47 34.77 -6.84
C PRO A 340 -18.84 33.28 -6.81
N ALA A 341 -18.89 32.67 -7.99
CA ALA A 341 -18.96 31.22 -8.10
C ALA A 341 -17.57 30.63 -7.81
N LEU A 342 -17.48 29.66 -6.88
CA LEU A 342 -16.21 29.14 -6.41
C LEU A 342 -15.95 27.73 -6.98
N PRO A 343 -14.74 27.45 -7.50
CA PRO A 343 -14.41 26.13 -8.01
C PRO A 343 -14.38 25.10 -6.88
N ARG A 344 -15.25 24.09 -6.93
CA ARG A 344 -15.33 23.05 -5.90
C ARG A 344 -14.07 22.24 -5.80
N ALA A 345 -13.52 21.81 -6.93
CA ALA A 345 -12.37 20.91 -6.97
C ALA A 345 -11.11 21.52 -6.34
N ASP A 346 -10.95 22.84 -6.41
CA ASP A 346 -9.78 23.54 -5.87
C ASP A 346 -9.90 23.80 -4.36
N ILE A 347 -11.12 23.79 -3.84
CA ILE A 347 -11.45 24.19 -2.47
C ILE A 347 -11.77 22.97 -1.59
N LEU A 348 -12.62 22.07 -2.08
CA LEU A 348 -13.12 20.89 -1.37
C LEU A 348 -12.30 19.66 -1.76
N THR A 349 -11.24 19.41 -1.00
CA THR A 349 -10.37 18.27 -1.24
C THR A 349 -11.06 16.95 -0.97
N ALA A 350 -12.07 16.87 -0.11
CA ALA A 350 -12.76 15.59 0.17
C ALA A 350 -13.49 15.04 -1.08
N GLU A 351 -14.11 15.89 -1.89
CA GLU A 351 -15.00 15.47 -2.98
C GLU A 351 -14.28 15.02 -4.25
N HIS A 352 -13.07 15.55 -4.52
CA HIS A 352 -12.33 15.24 -5.73
C HIS A 352 -11.61 13.89 -5.63
N THR A 353 -12.02 12.83 -6.34
CA THR A 353 -11.30 11.54 -6.24
C THR A 353 -9.99 11.55 -7.04
N ILE A 354 -8.86 11.27 -6.38
CA ILE A 354 -7.58 11.04 -7.06
C ILE A 354 -7.40 9.54 -7.25
N ALA A 355 -7.37 9.07 -8.49
CA ALA A 355 -7.09 7.67 -8.78
C ALA A 355 -5.65 7.33 -8.39
N TRP A 356 -5.46 6.26 -7.62
CA TRP A 356 -4.12 5.85 -7.15
C TRP A 356 -3.19 5.54 -8.33
N ARG A 357 -3.74 4.93 -9.39
CA ARG A 357 -2.99 4.58 -10.61
C ARG A 357 -2.45 5.82 -11.33
N ASP A 358 -3.28 6.85 -11.48
CA ASP A 358 -2.88 8.06 -12.21
C ASP A 358 -1.86 8.87 -11.40
N TRP A 359 -2.07 8.96 -10.08
CA TRP A 359 -1.12 9.61 -9.20
C TRP A 359 0.22 8.87 -9.14
N SER A 360 0.24 7.54 -9.02
CA SER A 360 1.49 6.75 -9.03
C SER A 360 2.22 6.81 -10.38
N ALA A 361 1.50 6.77 -11.51
CA ALA A 361 2.09 6.91 -12.84
C ALA A 361 2.77 8.28 -13.02
N ARG A 362 2.14 9.36 -12.53
CA ARG A 362 2.72 10.72 -12.52
C ARG A 362 4.04 10.80 -11.74
N TRP A 363 4.16 10.06 -10.63
CA TRP A 363 5.41 10.00 -9.86
C TRP A 363 6.50 9.18 -10.56
N GLN A 364 6.15 8.02 -11.12
CA GLN A 364 7.09 7.19 -11.87
C GLN A 364 7.67 7.95 -13.07
N GLN A 365 6.85 8.70 -13.80
CA GLN A 365 7.30 9.52 -14.92
C GLN A 365 8.30 10.60 -14.49
N ARG A 366 8.10 11.24 -13.33
CA ARG A 366 9.02 12.27 -12.83
C ARG A 366 10.37 11.70 -12.40
N VAL A 367 10.35 10.60 -11.64
CA VAL A 367 11.58 9.91 -11.22
C VAL A 367 12.38 9.46 -12.44
N ASN A 368 11.72 8.81 -13.40
CA ASN A 368 12.37 8.30 -14.62
C ASN A 368 12.81 9.42 -15.58
N GLY A 369 12.01 10.49 -15.70
CA GLY A 369 12.35 11.67 -16.52
C GLY A 369 13.55 12.46 -15.98
N THR A 370 14.02 12.16 -14.78
CA THR A 370 15.25 12.72 -14.20
C THR A 370 16.48 11.83 -14.48
N GLN A 371 16.28 10.57 -14.87
CA GLN A 371 17.36 9.63 -15.25
C GLN A 371 17.72 9.70 -16.74
N GLY A 372 17.04 10.55 -17.52
CA GLY A 372 17.29 10.77 -18.94
C GLY A 372 17.93 12.13 -19.22
N VAL A 373 19.18 12.33 -18.79
CA VAL A 373 20.19 13.23 -19.38
C VAL A 373 21.55 12.59 -19.21
#